data_AF-A0A948W514-F1
#
_entry.id   AF-A0A948W514-F1
#
_cell.length_a   1.000
_cell.length_b   1.000
_cell.length_c   1.000
_cell.angle_alpha   90.00
_cell.angle_beta   90.00
_cell.angle_gamma   90.00
#
_symmetry.space_group_name_H-M   'P 1'
#
loop_
_entity.id
_entity.type
_entity.pdbx_description
1 polymer ?
#
loop_
_entity_poly.entity_id
_entity_poly.type
_entity_poly.pdbx_seq_one_letter_code
_entity_poly.pdbx_strand_id
1 'polypeptide(L)'
;MVIHTAPNTKYAKGVRWLAELYEKKQIGNLTAQTLNKLVDMETSRVRMQLEEIERVLADYERQYGMSSVEFFEKYDSGQTDDRMDFVEWASLTKMAEHLRQNLEAVSIEEKL
;
A
#
# COMPACT_ATOMS: atom_id res chain seq x y z
N MET A 1 -0.50 -16.57 11.67
CA MET A 1 -0.70 -17.04 10.27
C MET A 1 -1.89 -16.27 9.71
N VAL A 2 -1.65 -15.12 9.09
CA VAL A 2 -2.74 -14.36 8.44
C VAL A 2 -2.98 -15.03 7.10
N ILE A 3 -4.13 -15.69 6.96
CA ILE A 3 -4.54 -16.26 5.68
C ILE A 3 -4.86 -15.07 4.78
N HIS A 4 -3.92 -14.68 3.91
CA HIS A 4 -4.25 -13.87 2.75
C HIS A 4 -5.12 -14.75 1.84
N THR A 5 -6.43 -14.74 2.06
CA THR A 5 -7.37 -15.30 1.10
C THR A 5 -7.25 -14.45 -0.16
N ALA A 6 -6.64 -15.03 -1.22
CA ALA A 6 -6.63 -14.39 -2.52
C ALA A 6 -8.06 -13.99 -2.88
N PRO A 7 -8.30 -12.75 -3.33
CA PRO A 7 -9.65 -12.25 -3.56
C PRO A 7 -10.36 -13.16 -4.57
N ASN A 8 -11.61 -13.51 -4.27
CA ASN A 8 -12.44 -14.33 -5.16
C ASN A 8 -12.71 -13.57 -6.46
N THR A 9 -11.93 -13.86 -7.50
CA THR A 9 -12.00 -13.18 -8.81
C THR A 9 -13.27 -13.54 -9.60
N LYS A 10 -14.11 -14.46 -9.11
CA LYS A 10 -15.39 -14.83 -9.74
C LYS A 10 -16.27 -13.62 -10.05
N TYR A 11 -16.20 -12.59 -9.20
CA TYR A 11 -17.01 -11.37 -9.34
C TYR A 11 -16.26 -10.17 -9.92
N ALA A 12 -15.05 -10.35 -10.47
CA ALA A 12 -14.24 -9.24 -10.99
C ALA A 12 -15.00 -8.38 -12.03
N LYS A 13 -15.77 -9.03 -12.92
CA LYS A 13 -16.65 -8.31 -13.88
C LYS A 13 -17.78 -7.55 -13.18
N GLY A 14 -18.34 -8.11 -12.12
CA GLY A 14 -19.41 -7.49 -11.33
C GLY A 14 -18.92 -6.27 -10.53
N VAL A 15 -17.72 -6.35 -9.95
CA VAL A 15 -17.08 -5.22 -9.26
C VAL A 15 -16.81 -4.07 -10.25
N ARG A 16 -16.31 -4.37 -11.45
CA ARG A 16 -16.12 -3.35 -12.49
C ARG A 16 -17.43 -2.68 -12.89
N TRP A 17 -18.49 -3.46 -13.08
CA TRP A 17 -19.82 -2.93 -13.37
C TRP A 17 -20.36 -2.04 -12.23
N LEU A 18 -20.11 -2.41 -10.96
CA LEU A 18 -20.48 -1.56 -9.81
C LEU A 18 -19.71 -0.23 -9.80
N ALA A 19 -18.42 -0.23 -10.14
CA ALA A 19 -17.63 0.99 -10.28
C ALA A 19 -18.19 1.91 -11.38
N GLU A 20 -18.53 1.36 -12.55
CA GLU A 20 -19.15 2.13 -13.64
C GLU A 20 -20.50 2.75 -13.23
N LEU A 21 -21.32 2.04 -12.44
CA LEU A 21 -22.58 2.59 -11.93
C LEU A 21 -22.36 3.67 -10.86
N TYR A 22 -21.33 3.51 -10.04
CA TYR A 22 -20.94 4.51 -9.04
C TYR A 22 -20.53 5.82 -9.72
N GLU A 23 -19.66 5.76 -10.73
CA GLU A 23 -19.25 6.91 -11.55
C GLU A 23 -20.44 7.60 -12.24
N LYS A 24 -21.37 6.82 -12.80
CA LYS A 24 -22.58 7.34 -13.46
C LYS A 24 -23.63 7.87 -12.48
N LYS A 25 -23.40 7.80 -11.15
CA LYS A 25 -24.34 8.18 -10.09
C LYS A 25 -25.67 7.40 -10.16
N GLN A 26 -25.64 6.21 -10.73
CA GLN A 26 -26.81 5.32 -10.92
C GLN A 26 -26.92 4.26 -9.83
N ILE A 27 -26.01 4.27 -8.86
CA ILE A 27 -25.97 3.31 -7.78
C ILE A 27 -26.92 3.73 -6.64
N GLY A 28 -27.56 2.76 -5.97
CA GLY A 28 -28.41 3.04 -4.81
C GLY A 28 -27.63 3.64 -3.64
N ASN A 29 -28.25 4.53 -2.85
CA ASN A 29 -27.61 5.24 -1.74
C ASN A 29 -26.95 4.29 -0.71
N LEU A 30 -27.65 3.22 -0.31
CA LEU A 30 -27.09 2.23 0.63
C LEU A 30 -25.83 1.56 0.06
N THR A 31 -25.85 1.23 -1.23
CA THR A 31 -24.72 0.62 -1.92
C THR A 31 -23.55 1.59 -2.02
N ALA A 32 -23.79 2.87 -2.37
CA ALA A 32 -22.76 3.91 -2.37
C ALA A 32 -22.09 4.05 -1.00
N GLN A 33 -22.88 4.17 0.07
CA GLN A 33 -22.35 4.28 1.43
C GLN A 33 -21.53 3.05 1.84
N THR A 34 -21.96 1.86 1.40
CA THR A 34 -21.23 0.61 1.68
C THR A 34 -19.90 0.58 0.92
N LEU A 35 -19.89 0.95 -0.36
CA LEU A 35 -18.66 1.04 -1.15
C LEU A 35 -17.67 2.04 -0.54
N ASN A 36 -18.13 3.23 -0.14
CA ASN A 36 -17.26 4.22 0.49
C ASN A 36 -16.65 3.70 1.79
N LYS A 37 -17.45 3.07 2.66
CA LYS A 37 -16.92 2.43 3.88
C LYS A 37 -15.90 1.35 3.58
N LEU A 38 -16.10 0.55 2.53
CA LEU A 38 -15.13 -0.48 2.14
C LEU A 38 -13.83 0.15 1.65
N VAL A 39 -13.89 1.23 0.86
CA VAL A 39 -12.71 1.99 0.43
C VAL A 39 -11.99 2.60 1.64
N ASP A 40 -12.71 3.22 2.57
CA ASP A 40 -12.16 3.80 3.81
C ASP A 40 -11.45 2.73 4.65
N MET A 41 -12.08 1.57 4.80
CA MET A 41 -11.53 0.44 5.57
C MET A 41 -10.25 -0.10 4.92
N GLU A 42 -10.24 -0.32 3.60
CA GLU A 42 -9.04 -0.80 2.90
C GLU A 42 -7.92 0.24 2.92
N THR A 43 -8.24 1.53 2.71
CA THR A 43 -7.27 2.63 2.79
C THR A 43 -6.67 2.74 4.19
N SER A 44 -7.49 2.61 5.23
CA SER A 44 -7.04 2.60 6.62
C SER A 44 -6.14 1.40 6.91
N ARG A 45 -6.47 0.21 6.39
CA ARG A 45 -5.66 -0.99 6.52
C ARG A 45 -4.28 -0.81 5.87
N VAL A 46 -4.24 -0.31 4.64
CA VAL A 46 -2.98 -0.04 3.92
C VAL A 46 -2.15 1.02 4.65
N ARG A 47 -2.78 2.07 5.17
CA ARG A 47 -2.11 3.10 5.97
C ARG A 47 -1.48 2.55 7.24
N MET A 48 -2.20 1.73 8.01
CA MET A 48 -1.66 1.10 9.21
C MET A 48 -0.46 0.19 8.88
N GLN A 49 -0.51 -0.56 7.77
CA GLN A 49 0.63 -1.37 7.33
C GLN A 49 1.84 -0.52 6.95
N LEU A 50 1.61 0.60 6.26
CA LEU A 50 2.68 1.54 5.93
C LEU A 50 3.31 2.13 7.19
N GLU A 51 2.50 2.59 8.15
CA GLU A 51 2.99 3.14 9.42
C GLU A 51 3.82 2.12 10.22
N GLU A 52 3.45 0.83 10.21
CA GLU A 52 4.23 -0.23 10.85
C GLU A 52 5.59 -0.40 10.20
N ILE A 53 5.63 -0.47 8.87
CA ILE A 53 6.89 -0.59 8.11
C ILE A 53 7.77 0.64 8.31
N GLU A 54 7.19 1.85 8.28
CA GLU A 54 7.93 3.10 8.47
C GLU A 54 8.59 3.20 9.85
N ARG A 55 7.97 2.63 10.90
CA ARG A 55 8.60 2.54 12.22
C ARG A 55 9.84 1.64 12.19
N VAL A 56 9.75 0.49 11.53
CA VAL A 56 10.90 -0.42 11.38
C VAL A 56 12.00 0.22 10.52
N LEU A 57 11.63 0.91 9.44
CA LEU A 57 12.59 1.67 8.62
C LEU A 57 13.31 2.74 9.44
N ALA A 58 12.60 3.48 10.30
CA ALA A 58 13.22 4.47 11.18
C ALA A 58 14.22 3.86 12.17
N ASP A 59 14.06 2.60 12.57
CA ASP A 59 15.06 1.89 13.39
C ASP A 59 16.34 1.60 12.59
N TYR A 60 16.21 1.13 11.35
CA TYR A 60 17.36 0.94 10.46
C TYR A 60 18.08 2.24 10.12
N GLU A 61 17.33 3.31 9.84
CA GLU A 61 17.89 4.62 9.54
C GLU A 61 18.72 5.16 10.72
N ARG A 62 18.23 4.96 11.95
CA ARG A 62 18.97 5.32 13.17
C ARG A 62 20.18 4.41 13.40
N GLN A 63 20.05 3.11 13.16
CA GLN A 63 21.13 2.12 13.33
C GLN A 63 22.30 2.38 12.37
N TYR A 64 22.00 2.73 11.12
CA TYR A 64 22.98 2.85 10.05
C TYR A 64 23.32 4.31 9.68
N GLY A 65 22.62 5.28 10.24
CA GLY A 65 22.91 6.71 10.06
C GLY A 65 22.68 7.24 8.64
N MET A 66 21.80 6.59 7.88
CA MET A 66 21.42 6.99 6.51
C MET A 66 19.92 6.77 6.31
N SER A 67 19.30 7.57 5.45
CA SER A 67 17.88 7.38 5.12
C SER A 67 17.66 6.11 4.30
N SER A 68 16.44 5.57 4.35
CA SER A 68 16.07 4.39 3.56
C SER A 68 16.18 4.64 2.06
N VAL A 69 15.99 5.89 1.61
CA VAL A 69 16.16 6.30 0.20
C VAL A 69 17.63 6.19 -0.21
N GLU A 70 18.54 6.81 0.57
CA GLU A 70 19.97 6.75 0.31
C GLU A 70 20.51 5.31 0.39
N PHE A 71 20.00 4.53 1.35
CA PHE A 71 20.34 3.11 1.48
C PHE A 71 19.92 2.34 0.22
N PHE A 72 18.68 2.52 -0.25
CA PHE A 72 18.15 1.78 -1.39
C PHE A 72 18.88 2.11 -2.69
N GLU A 73 19.27 3.36 -2.93
CA GLU A 73 20.12 3.75 -4.07
C GLU A 73 21.48 3.03 -4.05
N LYS A 74 22.10 2.92 -2.87
CA LYS A 74 23.35 2.16 -2.69
C LYS A 74 23.13 0.66 -2.86
N TYR A 75 22.00 0.15 -2.40
CA TYR A 75 21.65 -1.27 -2.50
C TYR A 75 21.43 -1.70 -3.95
N ASP A 76 20.64 -0.92 -4.71
CA ASP A 76 20.33 -1.20 -6.12
C ASP A 76 21.57 -1.09 -7.02
N SER A 77 22.50 -0.19 -6.68
CA SER A 77 23.78 -0.07 -7.37
C SER A 77 24.82 -1.12 -6.99
N GLY A 78 24.49 -2.08 -6.11
CA GLY A 78 25.38 -3.15 -5.66
C GLY A 78 26.53 -2.67 -4.77
N GLN A 79 26.39 -1.49 -4.15
CA GLN A 79 27.39 -0.89 -3.25
C GLN A 79 27.18 -1.29 -1.78
N THR A 80 26.24 -2.19 -1.51
CA THR A 80 25.92 -2.67 -0.16
C THR A 80 26.42 -4.08 0.08
N ASP A 81 26.60 -4.41 1.35
CA ASP A 81 26.98 -5.74 1.83
C ASP A 81 25.80 -6.73 1.76
N ASP A 82 26.07 -8.03 1.66
CA ASP A 82 25.05 -9.09 1.58
C ASP A 82 24.49 -9.48 2.97
N ARG A 83 24.52 -8.54 3.92
CA ARG A 83 24.04 -8.77 5.29
C ARG A 83 22.53 -8.93 5.27
N MET A 84 22.03 -9.87 6.09
CA MET A 84 20.60 -10.16 6.20
C MET A 84 19.78 -8.89 6.49
N ASP A 85 20.27 -8.01 7.36
CA ASP A 85 19.67 -6.71 7.69
C ASP A 85 19.47 -5.82 6.45
N PHE A 86 20.40 -5.83 5.49
CA PHE A 86 20.33 -5.01 4.28
C PHE A 86 19.29 -5.56 3.30
N VAL A 87 19.20 -6.89 3.18
CA VAL A 87 18.16 -7.54 2.38
C VAL A 87 16.76 -7.22 2.96
N GLU A 88 16.62 -7.31 4.28
CA GLU A 88 15.37 -6.98 4.98
C GLU A 88 15.02 -5.50 4.81
N TRP A 89 15.97 -4.60 5.05
CA TRP A 89 15.77 -3.16 4.89
C TRP A 89 15.38 -2.79 3.44
N ALA A 90 16.01 -3.39 2.43
CA ALA A 90 15.68 -3.15 1.03
C ALA A 90 14.26 -3.62 0.69
N SER A 91 13.88 -4.81 1.20
CA SER A 91 12.52 -5.34 1.03
C SER A 91 11.47 -4.42 1.66
N LEU A 92 11.69 -3.98 2.91
CA LEU A 92 10.80 -3.07 3.62
C LEU A 92 10.69 -1.71 2.93
N THR A 93 11.80 -1.17 2.43
CA THR A 93 11.81 0.12 1.70
C THR A 93 10.96 0.02 0.44
N LYS A 94 11.12 -1.06 -0.34
CA LYS A 94 10.32 -1.32 -1.53
C LYS A 94 8.84 -1.55 -1.21
N MET A 95 8.54 -2.24 -0.12
CA MET A 95 7.17 -2.45 0.35
C MET A 95 6.50 -1.14 0.76
N ALA A 96 7.19 -0.29 1.52
CA ALA A 96 6.70 1.03 1.91
C ALA A 96 6.39 1.89 0.68
N GLU A 97 7.29 1.91 -0.31
CA GLU A 97 7.09 2.64 -1.56
C GLU A 97 5.84 2.16 -2.32
N HIS A 98 5.66 0.84 -2.46
CA HIS A 98 4.47 0.28 -3.08
C HIS A 98 3.18 0.65 -2.33
N LEU A 99 3.20 0.65 -0.99
CA LEU A 99 2.03 1.05 -0.20
C LEU A 99 1.73 2.55 -0.32
N ARG A 100 2.75 3.42 -0.39
CA ARG A 100 2.58 4.86 -0.64
C ARG A 100 1.94 5.12 -2.00
N GLN A 101 2.43 4.47 -3.05
CA GLN A 101 1.86 4.59 -4.40
C GLN A 101 0.39 4.14 -4.45
N ASN A 102 0.05 3.06 -3.75
CA ASN A 102 -1.34 2.60 -3.65
C ASN A 102 -2.24 3.62 -2.93
N LEU A 103 -1.76 4.25 -1.85
CA LEU A 103 -2.53 5.27 -1.14
C LEU A 103 -2.68 6.56 -1.94
N GLU A 104 -1.64 6.96 -2.69
CA GLU A 104 -1.68 8.14 -3.55
C GLU A 104 -2.72 7.99 -4.66
N ALA A 105 -2.80 6.81 -5.29
CA ALA A 105 -3.80 6.52 -6.31
C ALA A 105 -5.24 6.69 -5.79
N VAL A 106 -5.52 6.28 -4.54
CA VAL A 106 -6.84 6.43 -3.92
C VAL A 106 -7.13 7.88 -3.51
N SER A 107 -6.12 8.63 -3.03
CA SER A 107 -6.30 10.01 -2.56
C SER A 107 -6.55 11.01 -3.69
N ILE A 108 -6.07 10.74 -4.91
CA ILE A 108 -6.29 11.62 -6.08
C ILE A 108 -7.76 11.64 -6.50
N GLU A 109 -8.52 10.57 -6.25
CA GLU A 109 -9.94 10.48 -6.64
C GLU A 109 -10.89 11.26 -5.70
N GLU A 110 -10.48 11.57 -4.46
CA GLU A 110 -11.32 12.31 -3.49
C GLU A 110 -11.43 13.82 -3.78
N LYS A 111 -10.65 14.37 -4.72
CA LYS A 111 -10.55 15.84 -4.97
C LYS A 111 -11.39 16.38 -6.14
N LEU A 112 -12.36 15.63 -6.67
CA LEU A 112 -13.22 16.06 -7.79
C LEU A 112 -14.67 16.33 -7.39
#